data_AF-A0A920CRU2-F1
#
_entry.id   AF-A0A920CRU2-F1
#
_cell.length_a   1.000
_cell.length_b   1.000
_cell.length_c   1.000
_cell.angle_alpha   90.00
_cell.angle_beta   90.00
_cell.angle_gamma   90.00
#
_symmetry.space_group_name_H-M   'P 1'
#
loop_
_entity.id
_entity.type
_entity.pdbx_description
1 polymer ?
#
loop_
_entity_poly.entity_id
_entity_poly.type
_entity_poly.pdbx_seq_one_letter_code
_entity_poly.pdbx_strand_id
1 'polypeptide(L)'
;MEYSDDDLLQLISPSFSLLDEITQREVYRSFHSLNYNMVLYIIQDYDLAQDVIQESFLKSLKKKPYTEDINHCKAHYSKCGIKLFAEVKKLLKES
;
A
#
# COMPACT_ATOMS: atom_id res chain seq x y z
N MET A 1 18.36 0.86 -14.12
CA MET A 1 18.24 2.10 -13.34
C MET A 1 17.60 1.68 -12.03
N GLU A 2 18.33 1.75 -10.93
CA GLU A 2 17.76 1.45 -9.60
C GLU A 2 16.90 2.66 -9.21
N TYR A 3 15.59 2.46 -9.11
CA TYR A 3 14.67 3.48 -8.60
C TYR A 3 14.80 3.53 -7.08
N SER A 4 14.70 4.72 -6.49
CA SER A 4 14.50 4.80 -5.04
C SER A 4 13.08 4.33 -4.68
N ASP A 5 12.88 3.86 -3.44
CA ASP A 5 11.53 3.53 -2.93
C ASP A 5 10.56 4.71 -3.10
N ASP A 6 11.07 5.93 -2.98
CA ASP A 6 10.32 7.16 -3.13
C ASP A 6 9.81 7.35 -4.56
N ASP A 7 10.66 7.09 -5.56
CA ASP A 7 10.28 7.15 -6.97
C ASP A 7 9.24 6.07 -7.29
N LEU A 8 9.42 4.87 -6.73
CA LEU A 8 8.51 3.74 -6.93
C LEU A 8 7.11 4.02 -6.36
N LEU A 9 7.01 4.64 -5.19
CA LEU A 9 5.72 5.00 -4.61
C LEU A 9 4.94 6.00 -5.49
N GLN A 10 5.61 6.84 -6.27
CA GLN A 10 4.94 7.76 -7.19
C GLN A 10 4.29 7.07 -8.39
N LEU A 11 4.69 5.83 -8.70
CA LEU A 11 4.14 5.06 -9.80
C LEU A 11 2.80 4.37 -9.45
N ILE A 12 2.41 4.38 -8.18
CA ILE A 12 1.12 3.86 -7.70
C ILE A 12 -0.01 4.74 -8.26
N SER A 13 -0.63 4.26 -9.33
CA SER A 13 -1.60 5.01 -10.13
C SER A 13 -2.50 4.07 -10.94
N PRO A 14 -3.57 4.59 -11.57
CA PRO A 14 -4.39 3.79 -12.48
C PRO A 14 -3.60 3.22 -13.68
N SER A 15 -2.48 3.85 -14.06
CA SER A 15 -1.62 3.42 -15.16
C SER A 15 -0.58 2.37 -14.74
N PHE A 16 -0.61 1.89 -13.49
CA PHE A 16 0.32 0.89 -12.97
C PHE A 16 0.41 -0.36 -13.85
N SER A 17 -0.72 -0.82 -14.40
CA SER A 17 -0.77 -2.00 -15.28
C SER A 17 -0.04 -1.83 -16.61
N LEU A 18 0.33 -0.60 -16.98
CA LEU A 18 1.08 -0.28 -18.20
C LEU A 18 2.59 -0.35 -17.99
N LEU A 19 3.06 -0.46 -16.74
CA LEU A 19 4.47 -0.63 -16.42
C LEU A 19 4.92 -2.05 -16.78
N ASP A 20 6.23 -2.25 -17.01
CA ASP A 20 6.77 -3.60 -17.15
C ASP A 20 6.70 -4.37 -15.83
N GLU A 21 6.75 -5.70 -15.91
CA GLU A 21 6.59 -6.59 -14.76
C GLU A 21 7.62 -6.33 -13.65
N ILE A 22 8.86 -5.97 -14.02
CA ILE A 22 9.92 -5.70 -13.05
C ILE A 22 9.56 -4.43 -12.27
N THR A 23 9.21 -3.37 -12.98
CA THR A 23 8.80 -2.11 -12.33
C THR A 23 7.54 -2.29 -11.47
N GLN A 24 6.54 -3.03 -11.95
CA GLN A 24 5.34 -3.33 -11.14
C GLN A 24 5.68 -4.02 -9.82
N ARG A 25 6.61 -4.98 -9.86
CA ARG A 25 7.06 -5.73 -8.69
C ARG A 25 7.78 -4.83 -7.68
N GLU A 26 8.65 -3.95 -8.15
CA GLU A 26 9.37 -3.02 -7.28
C GLU A 26 8.43 -2.00 -6.63
N VAL A 27 7.46 -1.47 -7.38
CA VAL A 27 6.41 -0.59 -6.83
C VAL A 27 5.59 -1.27 -5.73
N TYR A 28 5.18 -2.52 -5.95
CA TYR A 28 4.48 -3.29 -4.92
C TYR A 28 5.37 -3.54 -3.70
N ARG A 29 6.65 -3.88 -3.90
CA ARG A 29 7.62 -4.09 -2.82
C ARG A 29 7.81 -2.84 -1.97
N SER A 30 7.95 -1.66 -2.57
CA SER A 30 8.09 -0.40 -1.82
C SER A 30 6.82 -0.09 -1.01
N PHE A 31 5.63 -0.29 -1.59
CA PHE A 31 4.36 -0.14 -0.84
C PHE A 31 4.25 -1.13 0.32
N HIS A 32 4.60 -2.40 0.08
CA HIS A 32 4.58 -3.45 1.08
C HIS A 32 5.54 -3.12 2.22
N SER A 33 6.80 -2.81 1.92
CA SER A 33 7.83 -2.45 2.91
C SER A 33 7.39 -1.28 3.81
N LEU A 34 6.75 -0.27 3.21
CA LEU A 34 6.24 0.90 3.94
C LEU A 34 5.16 0.54 4.98
N ASN A 35 4.31 -0.44 4.68
CA ASN A 35 3.10 -0.71 5.46
C ASN A 35 3.20 -1.97 6.34
N TYR A 36 3.97 -2.98 5.93
CA TYR A 36 3.88 -4.33 6.47
C TYR A 36 4.10 -4.42 7.97
N ASN A 37 5.18 -3.83 8.48
CA ASN A 37 5.51 -3.89 9.90
C ASN A 37 4.43 -3.25 10.77
N MET A 38 3.84 -2.13 10.30
CA MET A 38 2.77 -1.46 11.03
C MET A 38 1.49 -2.29 11.02
N VAL A 39 1.09 -2.81 9.85
CA VAL A 39 -0.11 -3.64 9.71
C VAL A 39 0.02 -4.92 10.53
N LEU A 40 1.16 -5.62 10.43
CA LEU A 40 1.44 -6.84 11.19
C LEU A 40 1.47 -6.60 12.70
N TYR A 41 2.08 -5.51 13.17
CA TYR A 41 2.10 -5.15 14.59
C TYR A 41 0.68 -5.03 15.17
N ILE A 42 -0.24 -4.50 14.37
CA ILE A 42 -1.60 -4.24 14.79
C ILE A 42 -2.48 -5.50 14.67
N ILE A 43 -2.35 -6.25 13.58
CA ILE A 43 -3.18 -7.42 13.26
C ILE A 43 -2.73 -8.67 14.02
N GLN A 44 -1.41 -8.81 14.25
CA GLN A 44 -0.78 -9.97 14.89
C GLN A 44 -1.10 -11.33 14.23
N ASP A 45 -1.48 -11.29 12.95
CA ASP A 45 -1.77 -12.43 12.09
C ASP A 45 -1.13 -12.17 10.73
N TYR A 46 -0.27 -13.10 10.29
CA TYR A 46 0.53 -12.95 9.08
C TYR A 46 -0.31 -13.04 7.80
N ASP A 47 -1.26 -13.97 7.77
CA ASP A 47 -2.08 -14.22 6.58
C ASP A 47 -3.05 -13.05 6.39
N LEU A 48 -3.70 -12.62 7.47
CA LEU A 48 -4.60 -11.47 7.42
C LEU A 48 -3.86 -10.16 7.13
N ALA A 49 -2.63 -9.99 7.63
CA ALA A 49 -1.81 -8.82 7.29
C ALA A 49 -1.47 -8.78 5.79
N GLN A 50 -1.17 -9.93 5.20
CA GLN A 50 -0.87 -10.04 3.78
C GLN A 50 -2.09 -9.67 2.92
N ASP A 51 -3.27 -10.17 3.27
CA ASP A 51 -4.52 -9.84 2.58
C ASP A 51 -4.85 -8.34 2.66
N VAL A 52 -4.70 -7.75 3.85
CA VAL A 52 -4.91 -6.30 4.05
C VAL A 52 -3.96 -5.48 3.19
N ILE A 53 -2.68 -5.83 3.13
CA ILE A 53 -1.71 -5.07 2.35
C ILE A 53 -2.02 -5.16 0.87
N GLN A 54 -2.38 -6.35 0.36
CA GLN A 54 -2.76 -6.53 -1.03
C GLN A 54 -4.00 -5.73 -1.40
N GLU A 55 -5.08 -5.80 -0.61
CA GLU A 55 -6.29 -5.06 -0.88
C GLU A 55 -6.08 -3.54 -0.75
N SER A 56 -5.30 -3.08 0.24
CA SER A 56 -4.93 -1.67 0.39
C SER A 56 -4.15 -1.16 -0.81
N PHE A 57 -3.23 -1.96 -1.35
CA PHE A 57 -2.50 -1.61 -2.56
C PHE A 57 -3.45 -1.45 -3.75
N LEU A 58 -4.32 -2.44 -4.01
CA LEU A 58 -5.29 -2.39 -5.10
C LEU A 58 -6.25 -1.18 -4.98
N LYS A 59 -6.65 -0.81 -3.76
CA LYS A 59 -7.43 0.40 -3.50
C LYS A 59 -6.63 1.68 -3.79
N SER A 60 -5.34 1.70 -3.47
CA SER A 60 -4.47 2.86 -3.70
C SER A 60 -4.25 3.17 -5.19
N LEU A 61 -4.22 2.15 -6.06
CA LEU A 61 -4.14 2.32 -7.51
C LEU A 61 -5.32 3.15 -8.07
N LYS A 62 -6.49 3.03 -7.47
CA LYS A 62 -7.71 3.74 -7.91
C LYS A 62 -7.76 5.20 -7.44
N LYS A 63 -6.98 5.57 -6.42
CA LYS A 63 -7.04 6.89 -5.77
C LYS A 63 -5.64 7.42 -5.50
N LYS A 64 -4.83 7.60 -6.55
CA LYS A 64 -3.54 8.29 -6.41
C LYS A 64 -3.77 9.69 -5.82
N PRO A 65 -3.02 10.11 -4.78
CA PRO A 65 -3.13 11.46 -4.25
C PRO A 65 -2.71 12.48 -5.31
N TYR A 66 -3.48 13.57 -5.45
CA TYR A 66 -3.19 14.68 -6.37
C TYR A 66 -2.12 15.60 -5.75
N THR A 67 -0.89 15.08 -5.63
CA THR A 67 0.25 15.81 -5.09
C THR A 67 1.54 15.22 -5.65
N GLU A 68 2.51 16.09 -5.93
CA GLU A 68 3.87 15.71 -6.32
C GLU A 68 4.80 15.61 -5.10
N ASP A 69 4.33 15.97 -3.91
CA ASP A 69 5.11 15.87 -2.69
C ASP A 69 5.13 14.43 -2.18
N ILE A 70 6.32 13.83 -2.23
CA ILE A 70 6.55 12.45 -1.81
C ILE A 70 6.17 12.18 -0.35
N ASN A 71 6.32 13.15 0.55
CA ASN A 71 5.95 12.97 1.95
C ASN A 71 4.43 12.86 2.10
N HIS A 72 3.69 13.64 1.30
CA HIS A 72 2.24 13.53 1.24
C HIS A 72 1.79 12.20 0.61
N CYS A 73 2.48 11.72 -0.41
CA CYS A 73 2.25 10.39 -1.00
C CYS A 73 2.47 9.27 0.03
N LYS A 74 3.62 9.26 0.71
CA LYS A 74 3.94 8.28 1.78
C LYS A 74 2.91 8.28 2.89
N ALA A 75 2.51 9.47 3.36
CA ALA A 75 1.48 9.61 4.39
C ALA A 75 0.11 9.10 3.91
N HIS A 76 -0.24 9.33 2.64
CA HIS A 76 -1.47 8.79 2.04
C HIS A 76 -1.46 7.26 2.02
N TYR A 77 -0.39 6.66 1.50
CA TYR A 77 -0.28 5.21 1.37
C TYR A 77 -0.23 4.50 2.73
N SER A 78 0.46 5.09 3.71
CA SER A 78 0.44 4.61 5.10
C SER A 78 -0.99 4.63 5.68
N LYS A 79 -1.76 5.69 5.41
CA LYS A 79 -3.17 5.79 5.83
C LYS A 79 -4.07 4.78 5.14
N CYS A 80 -3.80 4.41 3.88
CA CYS A 80 -4.55 3.37 3.17
C CYS A 80 -4.40 1.99 3.83
N GLY A 81 -3.19 1.63 4.28
CA GLY A 81 -2.97 0.41 5.08
C GLY A 81 -3.79 0.42 6.38
N ILE A 82 -3.68 1.51 7.15
CA ILE A 82 -4.35 1.65 8.47
C ILE A 82 -5.89 1.67 8.35
N LYS A 83 -6.44 2.35 7.34
CA LYS A 83 -7.90 2.43 7.14
C LYS A 83 -8.52 1.06 6.87
N LEU A 84 -7.88 0.25 6.03
CA LEU A 84 -8.39 -1.07 5.72
C LEU A 84 -8.34 -1.98 6.95
N PHE A 85 -7.27 -1.89 7.76
CA PHE A 85 -7.25 -2.55 9.05
C PHE A 85 -8.44 -2.15 9.95
N ALA A 86 -8.76 -0.86 10.05
CA ALA A 86 -9.88 -0.41 10.88
C ALA A 86 -11.23 -0.98 10.39
N GLU A 87 -11.40 -1.14 9.07
CA GLU A 87 -12.55 -1.81 8.46
C GLU A 87 -12.58 -3.31 8.82
N VAL A 88 -11.45 -4.02 8.69
CA VAL A 88 -11.34 -5.46 9.05
C VAL A 88 -11.58 -5.69 10.54
N LYS A 89 -11.02 -4.85 11.42
CA LYS A 89 -11.24 -4.94 12.87
C LYS A 89 -12.71 -4.74 13.24
N LYS A 90 -13.42 -3.87 12.51
CA LYS A 90 -14.86 -3.68 12.71
C LYS A 90 -15.63 -4.95 12.36
N LEU A 91 -15.31 -5.57 11.22
CA LEU A 91 -15.94 -6.83 10.79
C LEU A 91 -15.67 -7.98 11.77
N LEU A 92 -14.43 -8.13 12.25
CA LEU A 92 -14.06 -9.18 13.22
C LEU A 92 -14.68 -9.01 14.61
N LYS A 93 -15.06 -7.79 15.00
CA LYS A 93 -15.77 -7.53 16.27
C LYS A 93 -17.29 -7.73 16.17
N GLU A 94 -17.81 -7.77 14.94
CA GLU A 94 -19.22 -7.99 14.63
C GLU A 94 -19.50 -9.47 14.26
N SER A 95 -18.46 -10.32 14.27
CA SER A 95 -18.49 -11.77 13.98
C SER A 95 -18.47 -12.60 15.26
#